data_AF-A0A924H0D9-F1
#
_entry.id   AF-A0A924H0D9-F1
#
_cell.length_a   1.000
_cell.length_b   1.000
_cell.length_c   1.000
_cell.angle_alpha   90.00
_cell.angle_beta   90.00
_cell.angle_gamma   90.00
#
_symmetry.space_group_name_H-M   'P 1'
#
loop_
_entity.id
_entity.type
_entity.pdbx_description
1 polymer ?
#
loop_
_entity_poly.entity_id
_entity_poly.type
_entity_poly.pdbx_seq_one_letter_code
_entity_poly.pdbx_strand_id
1 'polypeptide(L)'
;RLALALSRLRGVYSDNLIEVVEWCMSLDPLSRPQSVFALQKELSREGERRYTKLSVGEKMRLQFDNMVSDTKKNVRKATGFGNVKAK
;
A
#
# COMPACT_ATOMS: atom_id res chain seq x y z
N ARG A 1 -3.51 11.04 8.46
CA ARG A 1 -2.60 10.70 7.32
C ARG A 1 -2.47 9.19 7.06
N LEU A 2 -3.22 8.34 7.77
CA LEU A 2 -3.17 6.87 7.61
C LEU A 2 -3.78 6.41 6.28
N ALA A 3 -4.98 6.87 5.94
CA ALA A 3 -5.68 6.50 4.70
C ALA A 3 -4.81 6.68 3.44
N LEU A 4 -4.13 7.83 3.31
CA LEU A 4 -3.23 8.11 2.17
C LEU A 4 -2.04 7.14 2.09
N ALA A 5 -1.50 6.71 3.24
CA ALA A 5 -0.41 5.74 3.27
C ALA A 5 -0.90 4.35 2.87
N LEU A 6 -2.08 3.95 3.36
CA LEU A 6 -2.73 2.68 3.02
C LEU A 6 -3.17 2.63 1.55
N SER A 7 -3.59 3.75 0.95
CA SER A 7 -3.91 3.82 -0.47
C SER A 7 -2.72 3.48 -1.39
N ARG A 8 -1.48 3.76 -0.95
CA ARG A 8 -0.27 3.39 -1.72
C ARG A 8 0.01 1.88 -1.72
N LEU A 9 -0.60 1.15 -0.78
CA LEU A 9 -0.47 -0.30 -0.66
C LEU A 9 -1.53 -1.05 -1.47
N ARG A 10 -2.53 -0.34 -2.03
CA ARG A 10 -3.48 -0.93 -2.98
C ARG A 10 -2.74 -1.39 -4.24
N GLY A 11 -2.98 -2.63 -4.65
CA GLY A 11 -2.23 -3.26 -5.74
C GLY A 11 -1.19 -4.29 -5.28
N VAL A 12 -0.71 -4.20 -4.03
CA VAL A 12 0.23 -5.15 -3.42
C VAL A 12 -0.49 -6.05 -2.41
N TYR A 13 -1.36 -5.46 -1.61
CA TYR A 13 -2.18 -6.16 -0.62
C TYR A 13 -3.66 -6.13 -1.03
N SER A 14 -4.45 -7.09 -0.54
CA SER A 14 -5.89 -7.12 -0.76
C SER A 14 -6.58 -5.97 -0.02
N ASP A 15 -7.71 -5.48 -0.55
CA ASP A 15 -8.43 -4.40 0.10
C ASP A 15 -8.96 -4.82 1.48
N ASN A 16 -9.36 -6.09 1.65
CA ASN A 16 -9.76 -6.62 2.95
C ASN A 16 -8.64 -6.47 4.01
N LEU A 17 -7.38 -6.78 3.65
CA LEU A 17 -6.27 -6.62 4.59
C LEU A 17 -6.04 -5.14 4.92
N ILE A 18 -6.16 -4.27 3.94
CA ILE A 18 -5.98 -2.83 4.12
C ILE A 18 -7.09 -2.26 5.03
N GLU A 19 -8.34 -2.67 4.83
CA GLU A 19 -9.50 -2.29 5.65
C GLU A 19 -9.36 -2.78 7.09
N VAL A 20 -8.91 -4.02 7.30
CA VAL A 20 -8.65 -4.56 8.64
C VAL A 20 -7.56 -3.79 9.38
N VAL A 21 -6.48 -3.41 8.68
CA VAL A 21 -5.41 -2.60 9.26
C VAL A 21 -5.90 -1.19 9.60
N GLU A 22 -6.70 -0.57 8.73
CA GLU A 22 -7.32 0.72 9.00
C GLU A 22 -8.21 0.66 10.25
N TRP A 23 -9.04 -0.40 10.35
CA TRP A 23 -9.90 -0.64 11.51
C TRP A 23 -9.11 -0.78 12.82
N CYS A 24 -7.96 -1.46 12.79
CA CYS A 24 -7.09 -1.61 13.97
C CYS A 24 -6.40 -0.30 14.38
N MET A 25 -6.20 0.62 13.44
CA MET A 25 -5.46 1.86 13.66
C MET A 25 -6.38 3.08 13.77
N SER A 26 -7.70 2.89 13.92
CA SER A 26 -8.63 3.97 14.15
C SER A 26 -8.27 4.80 15.39
N LEU A 27 -8.44 6.12 15.26
CA LEU A 27 -8.17 7.09 16.32
C LEU A 27 -9.10 6.90 17.52
N ASP A 28 -10.38 6.63 17.26
CA ASP A 28 -11.36 6.34 18.29
C ASP A 28 -11.22 4.87 18.76
N PRO A 29 -10.96 4.61 20.06
CA PRO A 29 -10.84 3.24 20.58
C PRO A 29 -12.11 2.41 20.44
N LEU A 30 -13.30 3.03 20.44
CA LEU A 30 -14.56 2.30 20.30
C LEU A 30 -14.78 1.82 18.86
N SER A 31 -14.25 2.55 17.88
CA SER A 31 -14.25 2.16 16.48
C SER A 31 -13.25 1.05 16.11
N ARG A 32 -12.36 0.65 17.02
CA ARG A 32 -11.39 -0.45 16.83
C ARG A 32 -12.02 -1.83 17.11
N PRO A 33 -11.38 -2.94 16.67
CA PRO A 33 -11.80 -4.27 17.09
C PRO A 33 -11.79 -4.38 18.61
N GLN A 34 -12.96 -4.66 19.19
CA GLN A 34 -13.15 -4.76 20.64
C GLN A 34 -12.57 -6.06 21.23
N SER A 35 -12.17 -7.02 20.39
CA SER A 35 -11.52 -8.26 20.83
C SER A 35 -10.66 -8.88 19.73
N VAL A 36 -9.75 -9.76 20.14
CA VAL A 36 -8.96 -10.59 19.22
C VAL A 36 -9.87 -11.48 18.37
N PHE A 37 -10.97 -11.99 18.95
CA PHE A 37 -11.94 -12.80 18.22
C PHE A 37 -12.63 -12.01 17.09
N ALA A 38 -12.97 -10.74 17.32
CA ALA A 38 -13.55 -9.88 16.29
C ALA A 38 -12.58 -9.66 15.12
N LEU A 39 -11.29 -9.45 15.42
CA LEU A 39 -10.24 -9.37 14.42
C LEU A 39 -10.05 -10.70 13.67
N GLN A 40 -9.99 -11.83 14.39
CA GLN A 40 -9.87 -13.16 13.81
C GLN A 40 -11.04 -13.48 12.88
N LYS A 41 -12.26 -13.06 13.22
CA LYS A 41 -13.45 -13.25 12.38
C LYS A 41 -13.34 -12.49 11.06
N GLU A 42 -12.84 -11.26 11.09
CA GLU A 42 -12.67 -10.44 9.87
C GLU A 42 -11.52 -10.97 8.99
N LEU A 43 -10.44 -11.47 9.60
CA LEU A 43 -9.36 -12.15 8.87
C LEU A 43 -9.79 -13.51 8.30
N SER A 44 -10.62 -14.25 9.03
CA SER A 44 -11.15 -15.56 8.59
C SER A 44 -12.26 -15.43 7.54
N ARG A 45 -12.82 -14.24 7.36
CA ARG A 45 -13.72 -13.95 6.25
C ARG A 45 -12.89 -13.94 4.96
N GLU A 46 -12.72 -15.11 4.36
CA GLU A 46 -12.28 -15.29 2.97
C GLU A 46 -13.36 -14.81 1.97
N GLY A 47 -14.01 -13.68 2.26
CA GLY A 47 -14.77 -12.97 1.24
C GLY A 47 -13.80 -12.59 0.14
N GLU A 48 -14.09 -13.05 -1.09
CA GLU A 48 -13.32 -12.86 -2.33
C GLU A 48 -12.33 -11.71 -2.17
N ARG A 49 -11.03 -11.98 -2.31
CA ARG A 49 -9.95 -10.98 -2.32
C ARG A 49 -10.33 -9.88 -3.31
N ARG A 50 -11.14 -8.92 -2.89
CA ARG A 50 -11.68 -7.85 -3.71
C ARG A 50 -10.50 -6.94 -3.88
N TYR A 51 -9.85 -7.11 -5.02
CA TYR A 51 -9.09 -6.04 -5.59
C TYR A 51 -10.12 -5.11 -6.21
N THR A 52 -10.32 -3.94 -5.59
CA THR A 52 -10.97 -2.81 -6.24
C THR A 52 -10.30 -2.68 -7.60
N LYS A 53 -11.08 -2.87 -8.67
CA LYS A 53 -10.58 -2.61 -10.02
C LYS A 53 -10.19 -1.14 -10.01
N LEU A 54 -8.88 -0.90 -9.97
CA LEU A 54 -8.28 0.42 -10.08
C LEU A 54 -9.02 1.21 -11.15
N SER A 55 -9.52 2.39 -10.78
CA SER A 55 -10.09 3.32 -11.74
C SER A 55 -9.05 3.60 -12.83
N VAL A 56 -9.47 3.90 -14.06
CA VAL A 56 -8.56 4.20 -15.18
C VAL A 56 -7.54 5.27 -14.79
N GLY A 57 -7.95 6.27 -13.98
CA GLY A 57 -7.06 7.30 -13.45
C GLY A 57 -6.01 6.77 -12.46
N GLU A 58 -6.38 5.82 -11.60
CA GLU A 58 -5.46 5.19 -10.65
C GLU A 58 -4.49 4.25 -11.38
N LYS A 59 -4.96 3.51 -12.40
CA LYS A 59 -4.10 2.69 -13.28
C LYS A 59 -3.06 3.55 -14.00
N MET A 60 -3.48 4.68 -14.59
CA MET A 60 -2.59 5.61 -15.29
C MET A 60 -1.52 6.18 -14.34
N ARG A 61 -1.93 6.57 -13.13
CA ARG A 61 -1.00 7.07 -12.11
C ARG A 61 0.01 6.01 -11.68
N LEU A 62 -0.41 4.76 -11.49
CA LEU A 62 0.47 3.65 -11.15
C LEU A 62 1.44 3.28 -12.30
N GLN A 63 1.02 3.41 -13.55
CA GLN A 63 1.90 3.20 -14.71
C GLN A 63 2.96 4.32 -14.82
N PHE A 64 2.56 5.57 -14.55
CA PHE A 64 3.48 6.71 -14.54
C PHE A 64 4.50 6.60 -13.40
N ASP A 65 4.06 6.19 -12.21
CA ASP A 65 4.94 5.99 -11.05
C ASP A 65 5.97 4.87 -11.29
N ASN A 66 5.56 3.75 -11.92
CA ASN A 66 6.49 2.71 -12.35
C ASN A 66 7.50 3.21 -13.40
N MET A 67 7.03 3.92 -14.43
CA MET A 67 7.91 4.46 -15.47
C MET A 67 8.93 5.48 -14.92
N VAL A 68 8.49 6.39 -14.04
CA VAL A 68 9.38 7.34 -13.35
C VAL A 68 10.39 6.61 -12.46
N SER A 69 9.96 5.54 -11.80
CA SER A 69 10.84 4.71 -10.97
C SER A 69 11.92 4.01 -11.81
N ASP A 70 11.55 3.49 -12.98
CA ASP A 70 12.47 2.85 -13.92
C ASP A 70 13.40 3.86 -14.58
N THR A 71 12.91 5.04 -14.98
CA THR A 71 13.76 6.13 -15.48
C THR A 71 14.75 6.60 -14.41
N LYS A 72 14.31 6.75 -13.16
CA LYS A 72 15.19 7.13 -12.04
C LYS A 72 16.25 6.05 -11.76
N LYS A 73 15.90 4.76 -11.83
CA LYS A 73 16.87 3.65 -11.70
C LYS A 73 17.84 3.61 -12.88
N ASN A 74 17.36 3.82 -14.10
CA ASN A 74 18.17 3.75 -15.32
C ASN A 74 19.12 4.96 -15.44
N VAL A 75 18.66 6.17 -15.11
CA VAL A 75 19.52 7.37 -15.01
C VAL A 75 20.59 7.19 -13.92
N ARG A 76 20.25 6.66 -12.74
CA ARG A 76 21.26 6.39 -11.69
C ARG A 76 22.29 5.35 -12.13
N LYS A 77 21.88 4.34 -12.90
CA LYS A 77 22.78 3.34 -13.48
C LYS A 77 23.68 3.92 -14.57
N ALA A 78 23.15 4.82 -15.39
CA ALA A 78 23.89 5.47 -16.48
C ALA A 78 24.85 6.59 -16.01
N THR A 79 24.55 7.25 -14.89
CA THR A 79 25.31 8.44 -14.42
C THR A 79 26.40 8.14 -13.40
N GLY A 80 26.58 6.90 -12.93
CA GLY A 80 27.72 6.53 -12.06
C GLY A 80 27.85 7.34 -10.75
N PHE A 81 26.82 8.08 -10.34
CA PHE A 81 26.84 8.92 -9.14
C PHE A 81 26.53 8.07 -7.90
N GLY A 82 27.56 7.50 -7.25
CA GLY A 82 27.32 6.80 -6.00
C GLY A 82 28.46 6.07 -5.29
N ASN A 83 29.73 6.23 -5.68
CA ASN A 83 30.81 5.54 -4.94
C ASN A 83 32.10 6.34 -4.76
N VAL A 84 32.01 7.64 -4.48
CA VAL A 84 33.16 8.38 -3.91
C VAL A 84 33.15 8.15 -2.40
N LYS A 85 33.68 7.00 -1.99
CA LYS A 85 34.09 6.76 -0.61
C LYS A 85 35.32 7.65 -0.36
N ALA A 86 35.09 8.78 0.31
CA ALA A 86 36.16 9.63 0.80
C ALA A 86 37.07 8.79 1.71
N LYS A 87 38.37 8.87 1.42
CA LYS A 87 39.45 8.27 2.19
C LYS A 87 39.59 8.98 3.53
#